data_AF-A0A830CRD4-F1
#
_entry.id   AF-A0A830CRD4-F1
#
_cell.length_a   1.000
_cell.length_b   1.000
_cell.length_c   1.000
_cell.angle_alpha   90.00
_cell.angle_beta   90.00
_cell.angle_gamma   90.00
#
_symmetry.space_group_name_H-M   'P 1'
#
loop_
_entity.id
_entity.type
_entity.pdbx_description
1 polymer ?
#
loop_
_entity_poly.entity_id
_entity_poly.type
_entity_poly.pdbx_seq_one_letter_code
_entity_poly.pdbx_strand_id
1 'polypeptide(L)'
;MQDYRCTVEFYVTHFLVDESKAKIGKKMAQTLRIDAIDKGSSRWREADILVFNTANWWTHYKAKAGINYYQEGDQVHPRLDVTKAFQRALSTWASWIDKYINPRKTRIFFRSSSPSHFSGGLWNTGGHCKEAFRPMNETFTSNYPDKNMIVEEIIGQMKNTVTFLNITRLSDYRPDAHPSKYGRKSVNPGVQDCSHWCLPGVPDNWNELLFYYLQLRTKDNFVN
;
A
#
# COMPACT_ATOMS: atom_id res chain seq x y z
N MET A 1 24.26 -0.88 -11.69
CA MET A 1 23.33 0.28 -11.69
C MET A 1 24.00 1.57 -12.14
N GLN A 2 25.22 1.88 -11.64
CA GLN A 2 25.94 3.08 -12.08
C GLN A 2 26.18 3.13 -13.60
N ASP A 3 26.49 2.00 -14.22
CA ASP A 3 26.68 1.91 -15.69
C ASP A 3 25.41 2.18 -16.50
N TYR A 4 24.23 2.05 -15.87
CA TYR A 4 22.92 2.20 -16.52
C TYR A 4 22.27 3.54 -16.23
N ARG A 5 22.92 4.42 -15.44
CA ARG A 5 22.33 5.69 -14.95
C ARG A 5 20.90 5.50 -14.41
N CYS A 6 20.71 4.42 -13.66
CA CYS A 6 19.43 4.00 -13.12
C CYS A 6 19.46 4.08 -11.59
N THR A 7 18.42 4.67 -10.99
CA THR A 7 18.19 4.69 -9.55
C THR A 7 16.93 3.92 -9.20
N VAL A 8 16.91 3.34 -8.00
CA VAL A 8 15.73 2.75 -7.38
C VAL A 8 15.57 3.40 -6.02
N GLU A 9 14.46 4.08 -5.82
CA GLU A 9 14.20 4.88 -4.63
C GLU A 9 12.97 4.37 -3.89
N PHE A 10 12.97 4.52 -2.56
CA PHE A 10 11.88 4.12 -1.71
C PHE A 10 11.51 5.26 -0.76
N TYR A 11 10.25 5.69 -0.84
CA TYR A 11 9.67 6.73 0.00
C TYR A 11 8.63 6.11 0.93
N VAL A 12 8.87 6.18 2.24
CA VAL A 12 7.91 5.69 3.23
C VAL A 12 6.76 6.68 3.36
N THR A 13 5.60 6.29 2.85
CA THR A 13 4.32 6.97 3.09
C THR A 13 3.23 5.92 3.30
N HIS A 14 2.82 5.72 4.55
CA HIS A 14 1.92 4.62 4.89
C HIS A 14 0.53 4.79 4.27
N PHE A 15 0.08 6.03 4.14
CA PHE A 15 -1.28 6.40 3.75
C PHE A 15 -1.34 7.16 2.41
N LEU A 16 -0.20 7.50 1.79
CA LEU A 16 -0.05 8.39 0.62
C LEU A 16 -0.45 9.86 0.85
N VAL A 17 -1.15 10.14 1.94
CA VAL A 17 -1.64 11.47 2.34
C VAL A 17 -0.89 11.98 3.57
N ASP A 18 -1.03 13.27 3.86
CA ASP A 18 -0.22 13.97 4.87
C ASP A 18 -0.55 13.54 6.31
N GLU A 19 0.41 12.90 6.97
CA GLU A 19 0.41 12.69 8.41
C GLU A 19 0.75 14.01 9.12
N SER A 20 -0.22 14.55 9.86
CA SER A 20 -0.16 15.91 10.40
C SER A 20 -0.56 15.98 11.88
N LYS A 21 -0.72 17.19 12.39
CA LYS A 21 -1.24 17.47 13.72
C LYS A 21 -2.26 18.60 13.64
N ALA A 22 -3.35 18.47 14.39
CA ALA A 22 -4.36 19.49 14.53
C ALA A 22 -4.72 19.70 16.00
N LYS A 23 -5.20 20.92 16.31
CA LYS A 23 -5.67 21.27 17.65
C LYS A 23 -7.11 20.80 17.81
N ILE A 24 -7.35 19.93 18.79
CA ILE A 24 -8.66 19.39 19.14
C ILE A 24 -8.98 19.87 20.57
N GLY A 25 -9.87 20.85 20.67
CA GLY A 25 -10.08 21.61 21.91
C GLY A 25 -8.79 22.32 22.35
N LYS A 26 -8.25 21.94 23.52
CA LYS A 26 -7.00 22.51 24.06
C LYS A 26 -5.75 21.68 23.75
N LYS A 27 -5.88 20.49 23.14
CA LYS A 27 -4.77 19.55 22.94
C LYS A 27 -4.37 19.47 21.48
N MET A 28 -3.08 19.35 21.22
CA MET A 28 -2.56 19.01 19.89
C MET A 28 -2.60 17.48 19.73
N ALA A 29 -3.25 16.99 18.67
CA ALA A 29 -3.36 15.57 18.38
C ALA A 29 -2.83 15.28 16.97
N GLN A 30 -2.24 14.10 16.76
CA GLN A 30 -1.87 13.70 15.39
C GLN A 30 -3.14 13.35 14.62
N THR A 31 -3.18 13.83 13.38
CA THR A 31 -4.27 13.64 12.41
C THR A 31 -3.72 13.11 11.10
N LEU A 32 -4.61 12.55 10.28
CA LEU A 32 -4.34 12.19 8.90
C LEU A 32 -5.15 13.11 7.99
N ARG A 33 -4.45 13.97 7.24
CA ARG A 33 -5.08 14.89 6.29
C ARG A 33 -5.43 14.17 5.01
N ILE A 34 -6.62 13.58 4.95
CA ILE A 34 -7.06 12.75 3.81
C ILE A 34 -7.35 13.56 2.54
N ASP A 35 -7.35 14.90 2.63
CA ASP A 35 -7.50 15.85 1.54
C ASP A 35 -6.17 16.42 1.00
N ALA A 36 -5.03 16.04 1.59
CA ALA A 36 -3.71 16.49 1.18
C ALA A 36 -2.77 15.32 0.95
N ILE A 37 -2.10 15.31 -0.20
CA ILE A 37 -1.04 14.35 -0.49
C ILE A 37 0.12 14.50 0.52
N ASP A 38 0.89 13.43 0.69
CA ASP A 38 2.15 13.46 1.44
C ASP A 38 3.04 14.67 1.10
N LYS A 39 3.61 15.30 2.12
CA LYS A 39 4.48 16.49 1.97
C LYS A 39 5.73 16.21 1.13
N GLY A 40 6.21 14.97 1.11
CA GLY A 40 7.34 14.53 0.29
C GLY A 40 6.99 14.30 -1.18
N SER A 41 5.73 14.44 -1.59
CA SER A 41 5.26 14.09 -2.92
C SER A 41 5.94 14.83 -4.08
N SER A 42 6.53 16.01 -3.83
CA SER A 42 7.31 16.72 -4.85
C SER A 42 8.48 15.89 -5.39
N ARG A 43 9.06 15.01 -4.57
CA ARG A 43 10.16 14.12 -4.95
C ARG A 43 9.77 13.04 -5.96
N TRP A 44 8.48 12.75 -6.10
CA TRP A 44 7.99 11.67 -6.95
C TRP A 44 7.73 12.13 -8.39
N ARG A 45 7.66 13.44 -8.63
CA ARG A 45 7.12 14.00 -9.89
C ARG A 45 7.97 13.72 -11.13
N GLU A 46 9.27 13.53 -10.94
CA GLU A 46 10.24 13.37 -12.03
C GLU A 46 10.59 11.90 -12.32
N ALA A 47 10.03 10.95 -11.56
CA ALA A 47 10.32 9.55 -11.76
C ALA A 47 9.76 9.03 -13.10
N ASP A 48 10.54 8.21 -13.81
CA ASP A 48 10.09 7.53 -15.03
C ASP A 48 9.09 6.40 -14.73
N ILE A 49 9.21 5.79 -13.54
CA ILE A 49 8.36 4.71 -13.07
C ILE A 49 7.95 5.00 -11.64
N LEU A 50 6.65 5.07 -11.39
CA LEU A 50 6.07 5.20 -10.05
C LEU A 50 5.30 3.93 -9.69
N VAL A 51 5.61 3.35 -8.53
CA VAL A 51 4.89 2.19 -7.98
C VAL A 51 4.34 2.57 -6.61
N PHE A 52 3.03 2.79 -6.53
CA PHE A 52 2.32 3.13 -5.30
C PHE A 52 1.73 1.89 -4.64
N ASN A 53 1.59 1.91 -3.32
CA ASN A 53 0.77 0.93 -2.60
C ASN A 53 0.33 1.49 -1.24
N THR A 54 -0.87 1.13 -0.80
CA THR A 54 -1.32 1.36 0.59
C THR A 54 -2.45 0.39 0.95
N ALA A 55 -2.44 -0.14 2.18
CA ALA A 55 -3.52 -1.00 2.69
C ALA A 55 -3.33 -1.36 4.18
N ASN A 56 -2.14 -1.84 4.55
CA ASN A 56 -1.87 -2.50 5.84
C ASN A 56 -1.95 -1.58 7.07
N TRP A 57 -1.94 -0.26 6.85
CA TRP A 57 -2.12 0.76 7.88
C TRP A 57 -3.56 1.27 8.00
N TRP A 58 -4.39 1.02 6.98
CA TRP A 58 -5.81 1.36 6.98
C TRP A 58 -6.63 0.31 7.74
N THR A 59 -6.40 0.21 9.05
CA THR A 59 -7.18 -0.67 9.94
C THR A 59 -7.78 0.15 11.06
N HIS A 60 -8.88 -0.35 11.64
CA HIS A 60 -9.54 0.32 12.77
C HIS A 60 -8.54 0.67 13.90
N TYR A 61 -7.63 -0.24 14.25
CA TYR A 61 -6.64 0.00 15.31
C TYR A 61 -5.55 0.99 14.90
N LYS A 62 -4.96 0.84 13.70
CA LYS A 62 -3.83 1.68 13.26
C LYS A 62 -4.27 3.08 12.84
N ALA A 63 -5.55 3.25 12.49
CA ALA A 63 -6.16 4.53 12.16
C ALA A 63 -7.01 5.11 13.30
N LYS A 64 -6.59 4.89 14.56
CA LYS A 64 -7.16 5.46 15.80
C LYS A 64 -8.68 5.34 15.94
N ALA A 65 -9.24 4.20 15.52
CA ALA A 65 -10.68 3.93 15.48
C ALA A 65 -11.50 4.95 14.66
N GLY A 66 -10.82 5.77 13.84
CA GLY A 66 -11.41 6.89 13.15
C GLY A 66 -11.90 8.03 14.04
N ILE A 67 -11.55 8.04 15.33
CA ILE A 67 -12.02 9.04 16.30
C ILE A 67 -11.01 10.19 16.32
N ASN A 68 -11.47 11.41 15.99
CA ASN A 68 -10.65 12.63 16.06
C ASN A 68 -9.30 12.50 15.32
N TYR A 69 -9.27 11.75 14.22
CA TYR A 69 -8.03 11.41 13.52
C TYR A 69 -8.00 11.92 12.08
N TYR A 70 -9.07 11.74 11.31
CA TYR A 70 -9.11 12.18 9.93
C TYR A 70 -9.45 13.66 9.83
N GLN A 71 -8.75 14.38 8.96
CA GLN A 71 -8.87 15.81 8.78
C GLN A 71 -9.07 16.18 7.30
N GLU A 72 -9.95 17.13 7.04
CA GLU A 72 -10.15 17.78 5.74
C GLU A 72 -10.25 19.29 5.96
N GLY A 73 -9.41 20.08 5.27
CA GLY A 73 -9.23 21.49 5.58
C GLY A 73 -8.89 21.70 7.07
N ASP A 74 -9.68 22.55 7.73
CA ASP A 74 -9.55 22.84 9.16
C ASP A 74 -10.43 21.94 10.05
N GLN A 75 -11.24 21.06 9.46
CA GLN A 75 -12.15 20.19 10.19
C GLN A 75 -11.49 18.85 10.50
N VAL A 76 -11.43 18.50 11.79
CA VAL A 76 -11.15 17.13 12.24
C VAL A 76 -12.47 16.41 12.46
N HIS A 77 -12.66 15.28 11.79
CA HIS A 77 -13.87 14.47 11.94
C HIS A 77 -13.93 13.85 13.33
N PRO A 78 -15.00 14.07 14.12
CA PRO A 78 -15.15 13.45 15.44
C PRO A 78 -15.12 11.92 15.34
N ARG A 79 -15.75 11.39 14.29
CA ARG A 79 -15.70 9.99 13.90
C ARG A 79 -15.86 9.87 12.40
N LEU A 80 -14.98 9.12 11.74
CA LEU A 80 -15.11 8.78 10.33
C LEU A 80 -14.67 7.33 10.11
N ASP A 81 -15.44 6.60 9.32
CA ASP A 81 -15.16 5.21 8.99
C ASP A 81 -13.85 5.06 8.18
N VAL A 82 -13.09 4.00 8.46
CA VAL A 82 -11.77 3.77 7.84
C VAL A 82 -11.87 3.50 6.33
N THR A 83 -12.93 2.83 5.87
CA THR A 83 -13.14 2.55 4.45
C THR A 83 -13.47 3.84 3.71
N LYS A 84 -14.33 4.69 4.30
CA LYS A 84 -14.64 6.01 3.75
C LYS A 84 -13.42 6.94 3.73
N ALA A 85 -12.61 6.92 4.79
CA ALA A 85 -11.37 7.68 4.84
C ALA A 85 -10.34 7.20 3.80
N PHE A 86 -10.22 5.88 3.61
CA PHE A 86 -9.36 5.26 2.59
C PHE A 86 -9.75 5.70 1.18
N GLN A 87 -11.05 5.63 0.86
CA GLN A 87 -11.57 6.08 -0.44
C GLN A 87 -11.23 7.55 -0.70
N ARG A 88 -11.46 8.43 0.28
CA ARG A 88 -11.16 9.88 0.16
C ARG A 88 -9.67 10.15 0.00
N ALA A 89 -8.82 9.47 0.77
CA ALA A 89 -7.37 9.60 0.65
C ALA A 89 -6.87 9.13 -0.73
N LEU A 90 -7.44 8.06 -1.27
CA LEU A 90 -7.12 7.62 -2.63
C LEU A 90 -7.66 8.56 -3.71
N SER A 91 -8.82 9.21 -3.50
CA SER A 91 -9.28 10.27 -4.41
C SER A 91 -8.32 11.46 -4.42
N THR A 92 -7.74 11.82 -3.28
CA THR A 92 -6.67 12.82 -3.17
C THR A 92 -5.41 12.40 -3.92
N TRP A 93 -4.98 11.14 -3.76
CA TRP A 93 -3.85 10.58 -4.51
C TRP A 93 -4.11 10.59 -6.02
N ALA A 94 -5.29 10.15 -6.47
CA ALA A 94 -5.69 10.13 -7.87
C ALA A 94 -5.68 11.55 -8.47
N SER A 95 -6.26 12.51 -7.76
CA SER A 95 -6.28 13.93 -8.17
C SER A 95 -4.87 14.51 -8.27
N TRP A 96 -3.96 14.10 -7.37
CA TRP A 96 -2.57 14.50 -7.42
C TRP A 96 -1.85 13.92 -8.64
N ILE A 97 -2.07 12.64 -8.95
CA ILE A 97 -1.51 11.98 -10.13
C ILE A 97 -1.96 12.69 -11.40
N ASP A 98 -3.27 12.90 -11.56
CA ASP A 98 -3.85 13.56 -12.75
C ASP A 98 -3.37 15.01 -12.91
N LYS A 99 -3.02 15.68 -11.81
CA LYS A 99 -2.57 17.06 -11.83
C LYS A 99 -1.07 17.22 -12.08
N TYR A 100 -0.24 16.36 -11.51
CA TYR A 100 1.21 16.61 -11.43
C TYR A 100 2.07 15.61 -12.21
N ILE A 101 1.54 14.46 -12.61
CA ILE A 101 2.31 13.45 -13.34
C ILE A 101 2.02 13.54 -14.83
N ASN A 102 3.09 13.55 -15.64
CA ASN A 102 2.99 13.51 -17.09
C ASN A 102 2.98 12.04 -17.56
N PRO A 103 1.84 11.50 -18.04
CA PRO A 103 1.72 10.09 -18.44
C PRO A 103 2.51 9.75 -19.72
N ARG A 104 3.01 10.76 -20.46
CA ARG A 104 3.91 10.54 -21.60
C ARG A 104 5.34 10.23 -21.18
N LYS A 105 5.74 10.66 -19.98
CA LYS A 105 7.08 10.43 -19.43
C LYS A 105 7.08 9.34 -18.37
N THR A 106 6.07 9.35 -17.50
CA THR A 106 6.02 8.49 -16.32
C THR A 106 5.03 7.34 -16.52
N ARG A 107 5.45 6.14 -16.15
CA ARG A 107 4.59 4.97 -16.03
C ARG A 107 4.15 4.81 -14.59
N ILE A 108 2.84 4.65 -14.38
CA ILE A 108 2.26 4.64 -13.05
C ILE A 108 1.68 3.26 -12.77
N PHE A 109 2.07 2.68 -11.64
CA PHE A 109 1.59 1.41 -11.14
C PHE A 109 1.00 1.59 -9.75
N PHE A 110 -0.04 0.83 -9.46
CA PHE A 110 -0.53 0.66 -8.10
C PHE A 110 -0.53 -0.81 -7.74
N ARG A 111 0.26 -1.20 -6.75
CA ARG A 111 0.32 -2.56 -6.24
C ARG A 111 -0.79 -2.79 -5.23
N SER A 112 -1.55 -3.86 -5.44
CA SER A 112 -2.66 -4.25 -4.58
C SER A 112 -2.19 -4.59 -3.15
N SER A 113 -3.15 -4.79 -2.25
CA SER A 113 -2.84 -5.09 -0.84
C SER A 113 -2.03 -6.38 -0.68
N SER A 114 -0.99 -6.30 0.16
CA SER A 114 -0.21 -7.46 0.58
C SER A 114 -0.91 -8.14 1.75
N PRO A 115 -1.25 -9.43 1.67
CA PRO A 115 -1.93 -10.13 2.74
C PRO A 115 -1.04 -10.34 3.97
N SER A 116 -1.67 -10.75 5.06
CA SER A 116 -1.02 -11.15 6.30
C SER A 116 -1.65 -12.44 6.80
N HIS A 117 -0.84 -13.36 7.32
CA HIS A 117 -1.29 -14.71 7.67
C HIS A 117 -1.13 -14.97 9.16
N PHE A 118 -1.91 -14.29 9.99
CA PHE A 118 -1.89 -14.53 11.43
C PHE A 118 -2.79 -15.71 11.82
N SER A 119 -2.29 -16.56 12.71
CA SER A 119 -2.98 -17.63 13.41
C SER A 119 -2.88 -17.41 14.91
N GLY A 120 -3.85 -17.93 15.69
CA GLY A 120 -3.83 -17.84 17.16
C GLY A 120 -4.00 -16.43 17.75
N GLY A 121 -4.24 -15.41 16.92
CA GLY A 121 -4.39 -14.02 17.31
C GLY A 121 -4.14 -13.08 16.13
N LEU A 122 -4.21 -11.77 16.38
CA LEU A 122 -3.88 -10.74 15.39
C LEU A 122 -2.45 -10.22 15.61
N TRP A 123 -2.02 -9.31 14.75
CA TRP A 123 -0.75 -8.59 14.85
C TRP A 123 -0.49 -7.91 16.21
N ASN A 124 -1.52 -7.71 17.04
CA ASN A 124 -1.41 -7.10 18.37
C ASN A 124 -1.90 -8.00 19.52
N THR A 125 -2.40 -9.21 19.25
CA THR A 125 -3.02 -10.09 20.26
C THR A 125 -2.45 -11.50 20.24
N GLY A 126 -1.13 -11.64 20.04
CA GLY A 126 -0.42 -12.92 20.10
C GLY A 126 -0.40 -13.72 18.78
N GLY A 127 -0.75 -13.10 17.65
CA GLY A 127 -0.77 -13.77 16.36
C GLY A 127 0.59 -14.29 15.91
N HIS A 128 0.59 -15.45 15.27
CA HIS A 128 1.78 -16.15 14.78
C HIS A 128 1.55 -16.84 13.42
N CYS A 129 2.63 -17.29 12.79
CA CYS A 129 2.63 -18.00 11.49
C CYS A 129 3.73 -19.05 11.42
N LYS A 130 4.31 -19.45 12.56
CA LYS A 130 5.45 -20.39 12.64
C LYS A 130 5.13 -21.80 12.15
N GLU A 131 3.85 -22.16 12.02
CA GLU A 131 3.38 -23.47 11.58
C GLU A 131 3.21 -23.54 10.05
N ALA A 132 3.23 -22.40 9.36
CA ALA A 132 3.14 -22.35 7.90
C ALA A 132 4.52 -22.61 7.29
N PHE A 133 4.73 -23.82 6.76
CA PHE A 133 6.00 -24.22 6.12
C PHE A 133 5.88 -24.51 4.63
N ARG A 134 4.66 -24.44 4.09
CA ARG A 134 4.36 -24.70 2.68
C ARG A 134 3.31 -23.70 2.18
N PRO A 135 3.31 -23.40 0.86
CA PRO A 135 2.22 -22.70 0.23
C PRO A 135 0.87 -23.37 0.53
N MET A 136 -0.21 -22.58 0.52
CA MET A 136 -1.56 -23.14 0.59
C MET A 136 -1.89 -23.91 -0.69
N ASN A 137 -2.76 -24.92 -0.56
CA ASN A 137 -3.25 -25.68 -1.70
C ASN A 137 -4.26 -24.86 -2.53
N GLU A 138 -4.46 -25.25 -3.79
CA GLU A 138 -5.27 -24.54 -4.80
C GLU A 138 -6.74 -24.33 -4.38
N THR A 139 -7.26 -25.09 -3.41
CA THR A 139 -8.64 -24.97 -2.91
C THR A 139 -8.85 -23.78 -1.96
N PHE A 140 -7.80 -23.04 -1.61
CA PHE A 140 -7.92 -21.89 -0.73
C PHE A 140 -8.73 -20.77 -1.41
N THR A 141 -9.82 -20.37 -0.75
CA THR A 141 -10.68 -19.25 -1.18
C THR A 141 -10.63 -18.16 -0.13
N SER A 142 -10.13 -16.99 -0.51
CA SER A 142 -10.19 -15.77 0.30
C SER A 142 -11.06 -14.74 -0.40
N ASN A 143 -11.77 -13.93 0.39
CA ASN A 143 -12.52 -12.80 -0.14
C ASN A 143 -11.54 -11.78 -0.71
N TYR A 144 -11.88 -11.25 -1.89
CA TYR A 144 -11.09 -10.18 -2.46
C TYR A 144 -11.19 -8.93 -1.57
N PRO A 145 -10.08 -8.31 -1.13
CA PRO A 145 -10.16 -7.21 -0.18
C PRO A 145 -10.92 -6.00 -0.74
N ASP A 146 -11.89 -5.48 0.01
CA ASP A 146 -12.66 -4.28 -0.35
C ASP A 146 -11.77 -3.08 -0.74
N LYS A 147 -10.62 -2.95 -0.08
CA LYS A 147 -9.63 -1.90 -0.40
C LYS A 147 -9.08 -2.01 -1.81
N ASN A 148 -8.89 -3.23 -2.32
CA ASN A 148 -8.44 -3.41 -3.69
C ASN A 148 -9.55 -3.01 -4.67
N MET A 149 -10.80 -3.34 -4.38
CA MET A 149 -11.96 -2.92 -5.19
C MET A 149 -12.07 -1.39 -5.26
N ILE A 150 -11.88 -0.70 -4.13
CA ILE A 150 -11.86 0.77 -4.08
C ILE A 150 -10.72 1.34 -4.92
N VAL A 151 -9.53 0.73 -4.87
CA VAL A 151 -8.39 1.17 -5.70
C VAL A 151 -8.71 1.00 -7.18
N GLU A 152 -9.25 -0.16 -7.59
CA GLU A 152 -9.64 -0.44 -8.97
C GLU A 152 -10.69 0.55 -9.47
N GLU A 153 -11.71 0.84 -8.65
CA GLU A 153 -12.74 1.83 -8.96
C GLU A 153 -12.14 3.22 -9.18
N ILE A 154 -11.27 3.68 -8.26
CA ILE A 154 -10.63 4.99 -8.35
C ILE A 154 -9.73 5.07 -9.58
N ILE A 155 -8.91 4.05 -9.83
CA ILE A 155 -8.05 3.98 -11.03
C ILE A 155 -8.89 4.03 -12.31
N GLY A 156 -10.04 3.35 -12.33
CA GLY A 156 -10.96 3.36 -13.48
C GLY A 156 -11.55 4.73 -13.80
N GLN A 157 -11.51 5.68 -12.87
CA GLN A 157 -12.03 7.04 -13.01
C GLN A 157 -10.93 8.09 -13.29
N MET A 158 -9.66 7.70 -13.26
CA MET A 158 -8.52 8.61 -13.46
C MET A 158 -8.33 9.00 -14.93
N LYS A 159 -7.83 10.21 -15.16
CA LYS A 159 -7.41 10.65 -16.50
C LYS A 159 -6.10 9.99 -16.92
N ASN A 160 -5.15 9.90 -15.99
CA ASN A 160 -3.88 9.23 -16.21
C ASN A 160 -4.06 7.73 -15.99
N THR A 161 -3.68 6.93 -16.99
CA THR A 161 -3.75 5.46 -16.90
C THR A 161 -2.78 4.95 -15.83
N VAL A 162 -3.32 4.16 -14.90
CA VAL A 162 -2.53 3.45 -13.88
C VAL A 162 -2.66 1.95 -14.11
N THR A 163 -1.54 1.24 -14.13
CA THR A 163 -1.54 -0.22 -14.18
C THR A 163 -1.69 -0.79 -12.77
N PHE A 164 -2.79 -1.50 -12.53
CA PHE A 164 -3.02 -2.18 -11.26
C PHE A 164 -2.28 -3.52 -11.22
N LEU A 165 -1.28 -3.63 -10.33
CA LEU A 165 -0.52 -4.86 -10.11
C LEU A 165 -1.20 -5.69 -9.04
N ASN A 166 -2.06 -6.61 -9.47
CA ASN A 166 -2.80 -7.49 -8.56
C ASN A 166 -1.90 -8.62 -8.04
N ILE A 167 -1.29 -8.38 -6.88
CA ILE A 167 -0.43 -9.33 -6.17
C ILE A 167 -1.17 -10.09 -5.07
N THR A 168 -2.43 -9.76 -4.77
CA THR A 168 -3.05 -10.16 -3.50
C THR A 168 -3.27 -11.66 -3.47
N ARG A 169 -3.95 -12.22 -4.48
CA ARG A 169 -4.27 -13.66 -4.50
C ARG A 169 -3.03 -14.54 -4.59
N LEU A 170 -2.05 -14.21 -5.44
CA LEU A 170 -0.82 -15.01 -5.51
C LEU A 170 -0.06 -15.01 -4.18
N SER A 171 -0.16 -13.92 -3.42
CA SER A 171 0.51 -13.79 -2.12
C SER A 171 -0.28 -14.47 -1.00
N ASP A 172 -1.60 -14.57 -1.11
CA ASP A 172 -2.46 -15.29 -0.16
C ASP A 172 -2.07 -16.78 -0.08
N TYR A 173 -1.63 -17.38 -1.19
CA TYR A 173 -1.16 -18.75 -1.19
C TYR A 173 0.18 -18.95 -0.46
N ARG A 174 0.81 -17.91 0.09
CA ARG A 174 2.20 -17.97 0.58
C ARG A 174 2.36 -17.69 2.08
N PRO A 175 1.56 -18.28 2.99
CA PRO A 175 1.75 -18.07 4.42
C PRO A 175 3.13 -18.54 4.92
N ASP A 176 3.78 -19.44 4.16
CA ASP A 176 5.12 -19.97 4.41
C ASP A 176 6.25 -18.95 4.26
N ALA A 177 6.02 -17.85 3.56
CA ALA A 177 7.08 -16.92 3.18
C ALA A 177 7.24 -15.71 4.14
N HIS A 178 6.54 -15.73 5.27
CA HIS A 178 6.69 -14.70 6.30
C HIS A 178 7.93 -14.95 7.20
N PRO A 179 8.59 -13.90 7.69
CA PRO A 179 9.71 -14.04 8.62
C PRO A 179 9.35 -14.73 9.94
N SER A 180 8.08 -14.70 10.34
CA SER A 180 7.61 -15.31 11.59
C SER A 180 8.44 -14.79 12.78
N LYS A 181 9.02 -15.67 13.59
CA LYS A 181 9.86 -15.34 14.75
C LYS A 181 11.21 -14.70 14.39
N TYR A 182 11.62 -14.75 13.12
CA TYR A 182 12.87 -14.16 12.63
C TYR A 182 12.69 -12.74 12.10
N GLY A 183 11.45 -12.24 12.08
CA GLY A 183 11.13 -10.88 11.66
C GLY A 183 11.39 -9.84 12.74
N ARG A 184 10.85 -8.65 12.53
CA ARG A 184 10.97 -7.55 13.49
C ARG A 184 10.26 -7.93 14.79
N LYS A 185 10.96 -7.78 15.92
CA LYS A 185 10.36 -8.01 17.25
C LYS A 185 9.16 -7.09 17.45
N SER A 186 8.01 -7.70 17.75
CA SER A 186 6.80 -6.96 18.14
C SER A 186 6.96 -6.39 19.56
N VAL A 187 6.24 -5.31 19.83
CA VAL A 187 6.12 -4.74 21.19
C VAL A 187 5.39 -5.72 22.12
N ASN A 188 4.46 -6.50 21.57
CA ASN A 188 3.66 -7.46 22.33
C ASN A 188 4.39 -8.81 22.33
N PRO A 189 4.74 -9.36 23.52
CA PRO A 189 5.39 -10.66 23.63
C PRO A 189 4.58 -11.75 22.92
N GLY A 190 5.28 -12.66 22.24
CA GLY A 190 4.66 -13.80 21.54
C GLY A 190 4.09 -13.49 20.15
N VAL A 191 3.93 -12.22 19.77
CA VAL A 191 3.54 -11.84 18.40
C VAL A 191 4.72 -12.04 17.44
N GLN A 192 4.44 -12.65 16.30
CA GLN A 192 5.40 -12.84 15.21
C GLN A 192 5.14 -11.89 14.04
N ASP A 193 6.12 -11.76 13.15
CA ASP A 193 5.95 -11.00 11.92
C ASP A 193 5.31 -11.86 10.83
N CYS A 194 4.00 -11.71 10.66
CA CYS A 194 3.21 -12.41 9.65
C CYS A 194 2.60 -11.44 8.63
N SER A 195 3.24 -10.29 8.44
CA SER A 195 2.78 -9.22 7.54
C SER A 195 3.87 -8.71 6.59
N HIS A 196 5.14 -8.86 6.96
CA HIS A 196 6.27 -8.65 6.06
C HIS A 196 6.72 -9.98 5.45
N TRP A 197 7.64 -9.93 4.49
CA TRP A 197 8.08 -11.09 3.73
C TRP A 197 9.58 -11.31 3.90
N CYS A 198 10.01 -12.57 3.90
CA CYS A 198 11.42 -12.90 3.73
C CYS A 198 11.92 -12.43 2.36
N LEU A 199 13.21 -12.09 2.30
CA LEU A 199 13.94 -11.88 1.04
C LEU A 199 15.15 -12.83 1.01
N PRO A 200 15.41 -13.53 -0.12
CA PRO A 200 14.55 -13.64 -1.30
C PRO A 200 13.19 -14.30 -0.99
N GLY A 201 12.15 -14.02 -1.77
CA GLY A 201 10.80 -14.51 -1.51
C GLY A 201 9.69 -13.90 -2.36
N VAL A 202 8.49 -13.83 -1.80
CA VAL A 202 7.27 -13.36 -2.48
C VAL A 202 7.41 -11.97 -3.15
N PRO A 203 8.12 -10.98 -2.55
CA PRO A 203 8.33 -9.69 -3.21
C PRO A 203 9.12 -9.77 -4.53
N ASP A 204 9.94 -10.81 -4.73
CA ASP A 204 10.67 -11.00 -5.99
C ASP A 204 9.69 -11.29 -7.12
N ASN A 205 8.66 -12.12 -6.89
CA ASN A 205 7.59 -12.36 -7.86
C ASN A 205 6.80 -11.08 -8.19
N TRP A 206 6.62 -10.18 -7.22
CA TRP A 206 5.96 -8.89 -7.49
C TRP A 206 6.81 -8.03 -8.43
N ASN A 207 8.14 -8.07 -8.25
CA ASN A 207 9.07 -7.36 -9.11
C ASN A 207 9.17 -7.99 -10.50
N GLU A 208 9.03 -9.32 -10.61
CA GLU A 208 8.91 -10.00 -11.91
C GLU A 208 7.65 -9.58 -12.66
N LEU A 209 6.50 -9.47 -11.97
CA LEU A 209 5.27 -8.93 -12.57
C LEU A 209 5.47 -7.49 -13.04
N LEU A 210 6.05 -6.62 -12.22
CA LEU A 210 6.37 -5.26 -12.61
C LEU A 210 7.28 -5.25 -13.85
N PHE A 211 8.35 -6.04 -13.85
CA PHE A 211 9.28 -6.17 -14.97
C PHE A 211 8.58 -6.61 -16.25
N TYR A 212 7.69 -7.61 -16.17
CA TYR A 212 6.89 -8.06 -17.30
C TYR A 212 6.06 -6.92 -17.91
N TYR A 213 5.32 -6.17 -17.08
CA TYR A 213 4.59 -5.00 -17.56
C TYR A 213 5.53 -3.96 -18.17
N LEU A 214 6.72 -3.75 -17.58
CA LEU A 214 7.70 -2.83 -18.12
C LEU A 214 8.12 -3.22 -19.55
N GLN A 215 8.27 -4.51 -19.83
CA GLN A 215 8.65 -5.05 -21.14
C GLN A 215 7.54 -5.05 -22.20
N LEU A 216 6.26 -5.05 -21.82
CA LEU A 216 5.16 -5.09 -22.79
C LEU A 216 5.13 -3.84 -23.68
N ARG A 217 5.33 -2.65 -23.10
CA ARG A 217 5.27 -1.39 -23.85
C ARG A 217 6.49 -1.14 -24.73
N THR A 218 7.64 -1.75 -24.43
CA THR A 218 8.80 -1.69 -25.32
C THR A 218 8.49 -2.40 -26.64
N LYS A 219 7.72 -3.50 -26.63
CA LYS A 219 7.36 -4.22 -27.86
C LYS A 219 6.43 -3.44 -28.78
N ASP A 220 5.49 -2.65 -28.24
CA ASP A 220 4.60 -1.80 -29.05
C ASP A 220 5.35 -0.67 -29.79
N ASN A 221 6.54 -0.27 -29.31
CA ASN A 221 7.38 0.72 -29.96
C ASN A 221 8.30 0.15 -31.06
N PHE A 222 8.36 -1.18 -31.24
CA PHE A 222 9.15 -1.83 -32.30
C PHE A 222 8.30 -2.28 -33.50
N VAL A 223 6.99 -2.04 -33.48
CA VAL A 223 6.03 -2.50 -34.52
C VAL A 223 5.41 -1.32 -35.31
N ASN A 224 5.96 -0.11 -35.20
CA ASN A 224 5.62 1.02 -36.08
C ASN A 224 6.86 1.61 -36.75
#